data_AF-A0A9E2KHE5-F1
#
_entry.id   AF-A0A9E2KHE5-F1
#
_cell.length_a   1.000
_cell.length_b   1.000
_cell.length_c   1.000
_cell.angle_alpha   90.00
_cell.angle_beta   90.00
_cell.angle_gamma   90.00
#
_symmetry.space_group_name_H-M   'P 1'
#
loop_
_entity.id
_entity.type
_entity.pdbx_description
1 polymer ?
#
loop_
_entity_poly.entity_id
_entity_poly.type
_entity_poly.pdbx_seq_one_letter_code
_entity_poly.pdbx_strand_id
1 'polypeptide(L)'
;ASRNGAPPKRAAALAGSFPAVAFDPGHLSLVKGAPELRRKFLDAALCQLYPGYLTLYRRYVRALQQKNALLRHSGTRPELPMEQKREQLEIWNAELARQGEAIQQRRREYLALLGPLAAANYAEISRGAERLEIAYQAKFEPGALAETLARGREEELRAGQSLWGPHREDLELLLDGQPARVYASQGQQRSIVLSLKMAEAAAAARITGEHPVMLLDDVLSELDEGRKAYLLTRMQGKQTFVTSCDDTAFLRTDGEIYRMEAGNLTRL
;
A
#
# COMPACT_ATOMS: atom_id res chain seq x y z
N ALA A 1 20.82 0.82 12.91
CA ALA A 1 20.83 1.45 11.57
C ALA A 1 21.46 2.83 11.69
N SER A 2 22.46 3.17 10.88
CA SER A 2 23.08 4.51 10.75
C SER A 2 22.89 5.02 9.32
N ARG A 3 22.85 6.33 9.10
CA ARG A 3 22.85 6.95 7.76
C ARG A 3 24.10 7.82 7.65
N ASN A 4 24.98 7.51 6.69
CA ASN A 4 26.27 8.19 6.49
C ASN A 4 27.09 8.31 7.80
N GLY A 5 27.12 7.24 8.60
CA GLY A 5 27.86 7.20 9.87
C GLY A 5 27.17 7.87 11.07
N ALA A 6 26.07 8.60 10.88
CA ALA A 6 25.30 9.20 11.96
C ALA A 6 24.10 8.31 12.37
N PRO A 7 23.80 8.14 13.66
CA PRO A 7 22.57 7.47 14.08
C PRO A 7 21.35 8.30 13.64
N PRO A 8 20.41 7.75 12.86
CA PRO A 8 19.18 8.43 12.51
C PRO A 8 18.41 8.70 13.81
N LYS A 9 18.07 9.97 14.06
CA LYS A 9 17.37 10.36 15.29
C LYS A 9 16.04 9.61 15.49
N ARG A 10 15.44 9.08 14.40
CA ARG A 10 14.24 8.22 14.39
C ARG A 10 14.27 7.28 13.17
N ALA A 11 13.73 6.07 13.29
CA ALA A 11 13.57 5.14 12.16
C ALA A 11 12.82 5.75 10.95
N ALA A 12 11.93 6.72 11.21
CA ALA A 12 11.24 7.49 10.18
C ALA A 12 12.16 8.30 9.25
N ALA A 13 13.37 8.64 9.68
CA ALA A 13 14.35 9.38 8.87
C ALA A 13 15.03 8.52 7.78
N LEU A 14 14.77 7.20 7.79
CA LEU A 14 15.21 6.25 6.78
C LEU A 14 14.14 6.05 5.67
N ALA A 15 12.91 6.51 5.89
CA ALA A 15 11.88 6.46 4.86
C ALA A 15 12.29 7.37 3.68
N GLY A 16 12.33 6.81 2.47
CA GLY A 16 12.71 7.50 1.24
C GLY A 16 14.22 7.58 0.98
N SER A 17 15.10 7.09 1.86
CA SER A 17 16.55 7.06 1.56
C SER A 17 16.98 5.88 0.69
N PHE A 18 16.16 4.84 0.62
CA PHE A 18 16.37 3.65 -0.21
C PHE A 18 15.02 3.22 -0.78
N PRO A 19 14.64 3.73 -1.97
CA PRO A 19 13.47 3.26 -2.68
C PRO A 19 13.64 1.81 -3.09
N ALA A 20 12.73 0.95 -2.65
CA ALA A 20 12.72 -0.47 -2.94
C ALA A 20 11.29 -0.98 -3.03
N VAL A 21 11.06 -1.87 -3.98
CA VAL A 21 9.79 -2.56 -4.19
C VAL A 21 10.01 -4.05 -3.97
N ALA A 22 9.40 -4.58 -2.91
CA ALA A 22 9.45 -6.00 -2.59
C ALA A 22 8.25 -6.74 -3.19
N PHE A 23 8.46 -7.94 -3.71
CA PHE A 23 7.47 -8.93 -4.11
C PHE A 23 7.61 -10.11 -3.16
N ASP A 24 6.49 -10.53 -2.57
CA ASP A 24 6.41 -11.57 -1.56
C ASP A 24 5.19 -12.45 -1.87
N PRO A 25 5.22 -13.77 -1.62
CA PRO A 25 4.10 -14.68 -1.88
C PRO A 25 2.80 -14.24 -1.17
N GLY A 26 2.91 -13.59 0.00
CA GLY A 26 1.80 -13.04 0.75
C GLY A 26 1.06 -11.89 0.04
N HIS A 27 1.59 -11.31 -1.04
CA HIS A 27 0.93 -10.24 -1.78
C HIS A 27 -0.34 -10.65 -2.53
N LEU A 28 -0.64 -11.95 -2.67
CA LEU A 28 -1.98 -12.40 -3.10
C LEU A 28 -3.11 -11.83 -2.23
N SER A 29 -2.80 -11.52 -0.97
CA SER A 29 -3.71 -10.87 -0.04
C SER A 29 -4.12 -9.45 -0.45
N LEU A 30 -3.41 -8.79 -1.39
CA LEU A 30 -3.83 -7.52 -1.97
C LEU A 30 -5.16 -7.65 -2.73
N VAL A 31 -5.39 -8.78 -3.40
CA VAL A 31 -6.62 -9.03 -4.15
C VAL A 31 -7.70 -9.63 -3.26
N LYS A 32 -7.37 -10.70 -2.51
CA LYS A 32 -8.35 -11.47 -1.73
C LYS A 32 -8.64 -10.91 -0.34
N GLY A 33 -7.67 -10.22 0.23
CA GLY A 33 -7.67 -9.84 1.64
C GLY A 33 -8.51 -8.59 1.95
N ALA A 34 -8.45 -8.21 3.22
CA ALA A 34 -9.21 -7.09 3.75
C ALA A 34 -8.75 -5.74 3.16
N PRO A 35 -9.64 -4.73 3.10
CA PRO A 35 -9.30 -3.36 2.67
C PRO A 35 -8.06 -2.77 3.34
N GLU A 36 -7.78 -3.17 4.58
CA GLU A 36 -6.60 -2.74 5.33
C GLU A 36 -5.28 -3.06 4.61
N LEU A 37 -5.19 -4.20 3.93
CA LEU A 37 -3.96 -4.61 3.24
C LEU A 37 -3.68 -3.73 2.02
N ARG A 38 -4.73 -3.36 1.27
CA ARG A 38 -4.62 -2.43 0.14
C ARG A 38 -4.31 -1.01 0.59
N ARG A 39 -4.89 -0.57 1.71
CA ARG A 39 -4.50 0.71 2.34
C ARG A 39 -3.04 0.69 2.80
N LYS A 40 -2.57 -0.39 3.42
CA LYS A 40 -1.16 -0.55 3.82
C LYS A 40 -0.22 -0.51 2.63
N PHE A 41 -0.55 -1.20 1.54
CA PHE A 41 0.19 -1.13 0.28
C PHE A 41 0.31 0.32 -0.21
N LEU A 42 -0.82 1.03 -0.29
CA LEU A 42 -0.84 2.41 -0.74
C LEU A 42 -0.06 3.34 0.20
N ASP A 43 -0.28 3.25 1.50
CA ASP A 43 0.39 4.09 2.50
C ASP A 43 1.89 3.80 2.61
N ALA A 44 2.32 2.55 2.39
CA ALA A 44 3.75 2.18 2.36
C ALA A 44 4.46 2.86 1.19
N ALA A 45 3.89 2.78 -0.02
CA ALA A 45 4.42 3.48 -1.18
C ALA A 45 4.46 4.99 -0.94
N LEU A 46 3.38 5.59 -0.42
CA LEU A 46 3.34 7.02 -0.13
C LEU A 46 4.37 7.46 0.92
N CYS A 47 4.61 6.65 1.96
CA CYS A 47 5.64 6.92 2.96
C CYS A 47 7.06 6.93 2.37
N GLN A 48 7.32 6.10 1.36
CA GLN A 48 8.62 6.01 0.71
C GLN A 48 8.82 7.15 -0.30
N LEU A 49 7.76 7.53 -1.01
CA LEU A 49 7.84 8.42 -2.18
C LEU A 49 7.60 9.90 -1.85
N TYR A 50 6.83 10.21 -0.79
CA TYR A 50 6.47 11.58 -0.46
C TYR A 50 7.01 11.99 0.91
N PRO A 51 8.04 12.84 0.96
CA PRO A 51 8.54 13.40 2.20
C PRO A 51 7.41 14.05 3.01
N GLY A 52 7.34 13.74 4.30
CA GLY A 52 6.30 14.26 5.20
C GLY A 52 5.01 13.43 5.28
N TYR A 53 4.75 12.51 4.34
CA TYR A 53 3.55 11.66 4.39
C TYR A 53 3.52 10.79 5.65
N LEU A 54 4.66 10.24 6.08
CA LEU A 54 4.74 9.47 7.33
C LEU A 54 4.37 10.31 8.57
N THR A 55 4.72 11.59 8.58
CA THR A 55 4.36 12.51 9.67
C THR A 55 2.87 12.80 9.67
N LEU A 56 2.31 13.07 8.49
CA LEU A 56 0.88 13.24 8.24
C LEU A 56 0.08 12.01 8.73
N TYR A 57 0.47 10.83 8.26
CA TYR A 57 -0.17 9.56 8.60
C TYR A 57 -0.13 9.27 10.11
N ARG A 58 1.02 9.52 10.77
CA ARG A 58 1.14 9.33 12.23
C ARG A 58 0.26 10.28 13.03
N ARG A 59 0.12 11.54 12.60
CA ARG A 59 -0.79 12.50 13.24
C ARG A 59 -2.23 12.02 13.12
N TYR A 60 -2.63 11.59 11.94
CA TYR A 60 -3.95 11.03 11.69
C TYR A 60 -4.23 9.81 12.57
N VAL A 61 -3.34 8.80 12.58
CA VAL A 61 -3.50 7.58 13.39
C VAL A 61 -3.59 7.91 14.88
N ARG A 62 -2.78 8.85 15.38
CA ARG A 62 -2.84 9.28 16.78
C ARG A 62 -4.18 9.94 17.11
N ALA A 63 -4.65 10.88 16.28
CA ALA A 63 -5.96 11.52 16.48
C ALA A 63 -7.10 10.49 16.45
N LEU A 64 -7.03 9.53 15.52
CA LEU A 64 -8.00 8.44 15.41
C LEU A 64 -8.02 7.56 16.67
N GLN A 65 -6.85 7.24 17.23
CA GLN A 65 -6.76 6.48 18.48
C GLN A 65 -7.37 7.24 19.66
N GLN A 66 -7.12 8.56 19.76
CA GLN A 66 -7.70 9.40 20.82
C GLN A 66 -9.22 9.50 20.68
N LYS A 67 -9.73 9.76 19.46
CA LYS A 67 -11.17 9.75 19.17
C LYS A 67 -11.81 8.40 19.52
N ASN A 68 -11.23 7.28 19.08
CA ASN A 68 -11.76 5.95 19.40
C ASN A 68 -11.72 5.63 20.90
N ALA A 69 -10.73 6.12 21.63
CA ALA A 69 -10.69 5.98 23.09
C ALA A 69 -11.84 6.74 23.77
N LEU A 70 -12.22 7.91 23.25
CA LEU A 70 -13.38 8.65 23.72
C LEU A 70 -14.70 7.98 23.34
N LEU A 71 -14.81 7.45 22.12
CA LEU A 71 -16.03 6.81 21.63
C LEU A 71 -16.36 5.51 22.38
N ARG A 72 -15.35 4.71 22.73
CA ARG A 72 -15.55 3.44 23.44
C ARG A 72 -16.24 3.66 24.79
N HIS A 73 -17.30 2.90 25.01
CA HIS A 73 -17.90 2.74 26.32
C HIS A 73 -17.07 1.78 27.16
N SER A 74 -16.71 2.18 28.38
CA SER A 74 -15.98 1.35 29.32
C SER A 74 -16.79 1.23 30.59
N GLY A 75 -17.35 0.05 30.85
CA GLY A 75 -18.10 -0.21 32.10
C GLY A 75 -17.24 -0.13 33.37
N THR A 76 -15.92 -0.01 33.24
CA THR A 76 -14.95 0.02 34.35
C THR A 76 -14.31 1.38 34.57
N ARG A 77 -14.51 2.37 33.68
CA ARG A 77 -14.01 3.74 33.85
C ARG A 77 -15.17 4.72 33.97
N PRO A 78 -15.08 5.72 34.86
CA PRO A 78 -16.03 6.82 34.87
C PRO A 78 -16.09 7.47 33.49
N GLU A 79 -17.29 7.55 32.91
CA GLU A 79 -17.48 8.26 31.65
C GLU A 79 -17.44 9.77 31.88
N LEU A 80 -16.87 10.49 30.90
CA LEU A 80 -16.96 11.94 30.88
C LEU A 80 -18.43 12.36 30.72
N PRO A 81 -18.84 13.50 31.30
CA PRO A 81 -20.11 14.12 30.96
C PRO A 81 -20.25 14.25 29.44
N MET A 82 -21.44 13.95 28.90
CA MET A 82 -21.67 13.86 27.46
C MET A 82 -21.28 15.15 26.72
N GLU A 83 -21.51 16.32 27.33
CA GLU A 83 -21.12 17.62 26.79
C GLU A 83 -19.60 17.73 26.62
N GLN A 84 -18.82 17.47 27.67
CA GLN A 84 -17.35 17.47 27.62
C GLN A 84 -16.81 16.42 26.63
N LYS A 85 -17.45 15.26 26.55
CA LYS A 85 -17.10 14.23 25.56
C LYS A 85 -17.29 14.76 24.14
N ARG A 86 -18.40 15.46 23.86
CA ARG A 86 -18.67 16.08 22.56
C ARG A 86 -17.65 17.17 22.21
N GLU A 87 -17.30 18.04 23.16
CA GLU A 87 -16.26 19.06 22.96
C GLU A 87 -14.91 18.45 22.58
N GLN A 88 -14.48 17.41 23.29
CA GLN A 88 -13.23 16.72 22.96
C GLN A 88 -13.29 16.01 21.60
N LEU A 89 -14.44 15.42 21.24
CA LEU A 89 -14.64 14.82 19.93
C LEU A 89 -14.50 15.86 18.81
N GLU A 90 -14.98 17.09 18.99
CA GLU A 90 -14.83 18.15 17.98
C GLU A 90 -13.37 18.54 17.76
N ILE A 91 -12.56 18.61 18.81
CA ILE A 91 -11.11 18.87 18.70
C ILE A 91 -10.44 17.80 17.84
N TRP A 92 -10.74 16.52 18.10
CA TRP A 92 -10.18 15.42 17.31
C TRP A 92 -10.76 15.33 15.91
N ASN A 93 -12.02 15.68 15.71
CA ASN A 93 -12.65 15.76 14.38
C ASN A 93 -11.96 16.82 13.51
N ALA A 94 -11.63 17.99 14.07
CA ALA A 94 -10.89 19.02 13.33
C ALA A 94 -9.49 18.53 12.90
N GLU A 95 -8.77 17.85 13.79
CA GLU A 95 -7.46 17.25 13.44
C GLU A 95 -7.61 16.14 12.39
N LEU A 96 -8.60 15.25 12.55
CA LEU A 96 -8.87 14.16 11.61
C LEU A 96 -9.29 14.67 10.23
N ALA A 97 -10.10 15.72 10.16
CA ALA A 97 -10.48 16.37 8.92
C ALA A 97 -9.24 16.88 8.18
N ARG A 98 -8.42 17.69 8.86
CA ARG A 98 -7.21 18.28 8.27
C ARG A 98 -6.23 17.22 7.76
N GLN A 99 -5.89 16.22 8.58
CA GLN A 99 -4.93 15.19 8.17
C GLN A 99 -5.56 14.21 7.16
N GLY A 100 -6.85 13.90 7.33
CA GLY A 100 -7.56 12.92 6.52
C GLY A 100 -7.79 13.38 5.08
N GLU A 101 -8.06 14.67 4.88
CA GLU A 101 -8.14 15.26 3.53
C GLU A 101 -6.80 15.23 2.82
N ALA A 102 -5.72 15.61 3.51
CA ALA A 102 -4.38 15.53 2.94
C ALA A 102 -3.98 14.10 2.57
N ILE A 103 -4.36 13.10 3.39
CA ILE A 103 -4.15 11.67 3.07
C ILE A 103 -4.94 11.29 1.81
N GLN A 104 -6.25 11.59 1.77
CA GLN A 104 -7.09 11.22 0.65
C GLN A 104 -6.59 11.87 -0.66
N GLN A 105 -6.20 13.14 -0.61
CA GLN A 105 -5.66 13.86 -1.76
C GLN A 105 -4.41 13.15 -2.30
N ARG A 106 -3.45 12.80 -1.44
CA ARG A 106 -2.22 12.10 -1.87
C ARG A 106 -2.50 10.71 -2.42
N ARG A 107 -3.46 9.99 -1.83
CA ARG A 107 -3.92 8.70 -2.33
C ARG A 107 -4.52 8.81 -3.72
N ARG A 108 -5.39 9.80 -3.97
CA ARG A 108 -5.98 10.05 -5.29
C ARG A 108 -4.92 10.40 -6.34
N GLU A 109 -3.99 11.31 -6.01
CA GLU A 109 -2.89 11.67 -6.90
C GLU A 109 -2.01 10.48 -7.27
N TYR A 110 -1.64 9.65 -6.29
CA TYR A 110 -0.85 8.46 -6.55
C TYR A 110 -1.62 7.41 -7.36
N LEU A 111 -2.92 7.22 -7.11
CA LEU A 111 -3.74 6.29 -7.87
C LEU A 111 -3.97 6.74 -9.31
N ALA A 112 -4.02 8.04 -9.57
CA ALA A 112 -4.05 8.58 -10.94
C ALA A 112 -2.77 8.23 -11.72
N LEU A 113 -1.64 8.06 -11.04
CA LEU A 113 -0.39 7.58 -11.64
C LEU A 113 -0.33 6.05 -11.72
N LEU A 114 -0.67 5.36 -10.63
CA LEU A 114 -0.55 3.91 -10.49
C LEU A 114 -1.55 3.14 -11.37
N GLY A 115 -2.80 3.60 -11.44
CA GLY A 115 -3.88 2.91 -12.14
C GLY A 115 -3.57 2.62 -13.61
N PRO A 116 -3.22 3.63 -14.43
CA PRO A 116 -2.85 3.41 -15.83
C PRO A 116 -1.64 2.50 -16.01
N LEU A 117 -0.65 2.58 -15.13
CA LEU A 117 0.54 1.72 -15.17
C LEU A 117 0.16 0.26 -14.88
N ALA A 118 -0.67 0.02 -13.87
CA ALA A 118 -1.14 -1.31 -13.51
C ALA A 118 -1.99 -1.92 -14.63
N ALA A 119 -2.89 -1.13 -15.22
CA ALA A 119 -3.73 -1.57 -16.34
C ALA A 119 -2.88 -1.94 -17.56
N ALA A 120 -1.87 -1.13 -17.90
CA ALA A 120 -0.97 -1.41 -19.02
C ALA A 120 -0.14 -2.69 -18.79
N ASN A 121 0.43 -2.84 -17.59
CA ASN A 121 1.17 -4.05 -17.22
C ASN A 121 0.28 -5.30 -17.32
N TYR A 122 -0.96 -5.19 -16.83
CA TYR A 122 -1.89 -6.30 -16.85
C TYR A 122 -2.30 -6.70 -18.27
N ALA A 123 -2.60 -5.72 -19.12
CA ALA A 123 -2.93 -5.96 -20.52
C ALA A 123 -1.80 -6.67 -21.27
N GLU A 124 -0.54 -6.35 -20.96
CA GLU A 124 0.60 -7.06 -21.56
C GLU A 124 0.70 -8.51 -21.07
N ILE A 125 0.50 -8.74 -19.76
CA ILE A 125 0.51 -10.09 -19.17
C ILE A 125 -0.65 -10.95 -19.70
N SER A 126 -1.84 -10.38 -19.81
CA SER A 126 -3.04 -11.06 -20.33
C SER A 126 -3.10 -11.10 -21.87
N ARG A 127 -2.13 -10.49 -22.57
CA ARG A 127 -2.12 -10.31 -24.03
C ARG A 127 -3.38 -9.62 -24.55
N GLY A 128 -3.91 -8.68 -23.78
CA GLY A 128 -5.10 -7.90 -24.09
C GLY A 128 -6.42 -8.64 -23.90
N ALA A 129 -6.41 -9.84 -23.33
CA ALA A 129 -7.63 -10.63 -23.15
C ALA A 129 -8.61 -10.02 -22.13
N GLU A 130 -8.09 -9.22 -21.20
CA GLU A 130 -8.81 -8.75 -20.01
C GLU A 130 -8.31 -7.37 -19.58
N ARG A 131 -9.21 -6.55 -19.02
CA ARG A 131 -8.94 -5.18 -18.58
C ARG A 131 -8.96 -5.07 -17.06
N LEU A 132 -7.81 -4.70 -16.49
CA LEU A 132 -7.69 -4.32 -15.08
C LEU A 132 -8.07 -2.84 -14.87
N GLU A 133 -8.88 -2.57 -13.86
CA GLU A 133 -9.20 -1.24 -13.37
C GLU A 133 -9.02 -1.15 -11.84
N ILE A 134 -8.59 0.02 -11.36
CA ILE A 134 -8.47 0.32 -9.94
C ILE A 134 -9.46 1.44 -9.61
N ALA A 135 -10.47 1.14 -8.83
CA ALA A 135 -11.48 2.11 -8.39
C ALA A 135 -11.22 2.52 -6.92
N TYR A 136 -11.06 3.82 -6.68
CA TYR A 136 -10.88 4.32 -5.31
C TYR A 136 -12.25 4.49 -4.64
N GLN A 137 -12.52 3.64 -3.65
CA GLN A 137 -13.77 3.63 -2.88
C GLN A 137 -13.68 4.65 -1.74
N ALA A 138 -13.75 5.93 -2.12
CA ALA A 138 -13.76 7.04 -1.19
C ALA A 138 -15.05 7.05 -0.35
N LYS A 139 -14.96 7.54 0.90
CA LYS A 139 -16.11 7.65 1.82
C LYS A 139 -16.58 9.08 2.01
N PHE A 140 -15.90 10.04 1.38
CA PHE A 140 -16.22 11.45 1.42
C PHE A 140 -15.61 12.15 0.20
N GLU A 141 -16.24 13.23 -0.23
CA GLU A 141 -15.71 14.10 -1.28
C GLU A 141 -14.55 14.97 -0.77
N PRO A 142 -13.61 15.39 -1.64
CA PRO A 142 -12.55 16.32 -1.26
C PRO A 142 -13.11 17.58 -0.59
N GLY A 143 -12.56 17.95 0.57
CA GLY A 143 -13.03 19.10 1.36
C GLY A 143 -14.27 18.86 2.22
N ALA A 144 -14.89 17.67 2.17
CA ALA A 144 -16.12 17.36 2.89
C ALA A 144 -15.92 16.54 4.17
N LEU A 145 -14.68 16.28 4.60
CA LEU A 145 -14.44 15.36 5.72
C LEU A 145 -14.92 15.94 7.05
N ALA A 146 -14.70 17.25 7.29
CA ALA A 146 -15.18 17.92 8.49
C ALA A 146 -16.70 17.82 8.64
N GLU A 147 -17.45 18.11 7.57
CA GLU A 147 -18.90 18.01 7.56
C GLU A 147 -19.38 16.56 7.72
N THR A 148 -18.71 15.61 7.06
CA THR A 148 -19.01 14.17 7.19
C THR A 148 -18.82 13.68 8.62
N LEU A 149 -17.73 14.08 9.28
CA LEU A 149 -17.47 13.75 10.69
C LEU A 149 -18.52 14.37 11.63
N ALA A 150 -18.91 15.63 11.39
CA ALA A 150 -19.92 16.30 12.20
C ALA A 150 -21.30 15.62 12.09
N ARG A 151 -21.74 15.30 10.87
CA ARG A 151 -23.00 14.58 10.62
C ARG A 151 -23.00 13.16 11.17
N GLY A 152 -21.86 12.48 11.08
CA GLY A 152 -21.69 11.09 11.52
C GLY A 152 -21.49 10.89 13.03
N ARG A 153 -21.36 11.96 13.81
CA ARG A 153 -20.96 11.90 15.24
C ARG A 153 -21.87 11.01 16.10
N GLU A 154 -23.19 11.16 15.98
CA GLU A 154 -24.15 10.37 16.79
C GLU A 154 -24.16 8.89 16.39
N GLU A 155 -23.81 8.57 15.14
CA GLU A 155 -23.62 7.18 14.70
C GLU A 155 -22.34 6.58 15.28
N GLU A 156 -21.23 7.34 15.25
CA GLU A 156 -19.96 6.90 15.83
C GLU A 156 -20.03 6.73 17.36
N LEU A 157 -20.79 7.59 18.05
CA LEU A 157 -21.08 7.45 19.47
C LEU A 157 -21.79 6.13 19.76
N ARG A 158 -22.86 5.83 19.02
CA ARG A 158 -23.60 4.55 19.17
C ARG A 158 -22.74 3.34 18.81
N ALA A 159 -21.90 3.44 17.79
CA ALA A 159 -21.03 2.37 17.34
C ALA A 159 -19.80 2.15 18.25
N GLY A 160 -19.46 3.13 19.09
CA GLY A 160 -18.26 3.11 19.94
C GLY A 160 -16.94 3.14 19.17
N GLN A 161 -16.97 3.56 17.89
CA GLN A 161 -15.80 3.60 17.01
C GLN A 161 -15.98 4.64 15.89
N SER A 162 -14.87 5.13 15.36
CA SER A 162 -14.86 6.04 14.21
C SER A 162 -15.27 5.31 12.94
N LEU A 163 -16.15 5.91 12.15
CA LEU A 163 -16.75 5.32 10.95
C LEU A 163 -16.39 6.10 9.67
N TRP A 164 -15.87 7.32 9.81
CA TRP A 164 -15.64 8.24 8.69
C TRP A 164 -14.18 8.66 8.57
N GLY A 165 -13.66 8.68 7.33
CA GLY A 165 -12.29 9.10 7.01
C GLY A 165 -11.48 8.04 6.26
N PRO A 166 -10.23 8.34 5.85
CA PRO A 166 -9.43 7.49 4.96
C PRO A 166 -9.07 6.11 5.52
N HIS A 167 -9.21 5.91 6.83
CA HIS A 167 -9.07 4.59 7.46
C HIS A 167 -10.19 3.60 7.12
N ARG A 168 -11.30 4.07 6.54
CA ARG A 168 -12.49 3.29 6.16
C ARG A 168 -12.68 3.18 4.64
N GLU A 169 -11.79 3.78 3.86
CA GLU A 169 -11.78 3.74 2.40
C GLU A 169 -11.11 2.47 1.88
N ASP A 170 -11.28 2.17 0.60
CA ASP A 170 -10.72 0.99 -0.04
C ASP A 170 -10.24 1.26 -1.47
N LEU A 171 -9.44 0.35 -2.00
CA LEU A 171 -9.07 0.28 -3.40
C LEU A 171 -9.73 -0.97 -3.97
N GLU A 172 -10.73 -0.81 -4.81
CA GLU A 172 -11.36 -1.95 -5.48
C GLU A 172 -10.61 -2.28 -6.76
N LEU A 173 -10.29 -3.56 -6.94
CA LEU A 173 -9.63 -4.08 -8.13
C LEU A 173 -10.70 -4.77 -8.98
N LEU A 174 -10.91 -4.27 -10.19
CA LEU A 174 -11.92 -4.77 -11.12
C LEU A 174 -11.22 -5.43 -12.31
N LEU A 175 -11.73 -6.59 -12.72
CA LEU A 175 -11.32 -7.29 -13.94
C LEU A 175 -12.54 -7.39 -14.84
N ASP A 176 -12.48 -6.76 -16.02
CA ASP A 176 -13.62 -6.63 -16.94
C ASP A 176 -14.90 -6.11 -16.26
N GLY A 177 -14.72 -5.15 -15.34
CA GLY A 177 -15.80 -4.54 -14.57
C GLY A 177 -16.31 -5.38 -13.39
N GLN A 178 -15.77 -6.58 -13.15
CA GLN A 178 -16.17 -7.44 -12.03
C GLN A 178 -15.16 -7.39 -10.88
N PRO A 179 -15.60 -7.43 -9.60
CA PRO A 179 -14.70 -7.46 -8.45
C PRO A 179 -13.71 -8.65 -8.49
N ALA A 180 -12.43 -8.36 -8.71
CA ALA A 180 -11.39 -9.38 -8.86
C ALA A 180 -11.26 -10.27 -7.61
N ARG A 181 -11.59 -9.74 -6.42
CA ARG A 181 -11.64 -10.51 -5.17
C ARG A 181 -12.52 -11.76 -5.25
N VAL A 182 -13.65 -11.66 -5.96
CA VAL A 182 -14.67 -12.70 -6.06
C VAL A 182 -14.51 -13.52 -7.34
N TYR A 183 -14.25 -12.85 -8.46
CA TYR A 183 -14.37 -13.45 -9.79
C TYR A 183 -13.03 -13.87 -10.41
N ALA A 184 -11.89 -13.31 -9.96
CA ALA A 184 -10.61 -13.66 -10.56
C ALA A 184 -10.14 -15.06 -10.11
N SER A 185 -9.74 -15.89 -11.07
CA SER A 185 -9.00 -17.14 -10.86
C SER A 185 -7.65 -16.87 -10.17
N GLN A 186 -7.02 -17.93 -9.65
CA GLN A 186 -5.73 -17.81 -8.98
C GLN A 186 -4.63 -17.25 -9.91
N GLY A 187 -4.63 -17.66 -11.19
CA GLY A 187 -3.67 -17.13 -12.19
C GLY A 187 -3.91 -15.65 -12.51
N GLN A 188 -5.17 -15.22 -12.60
CA GLN A 188 -5.52 -13.80 -12.78
C GLN A 188 -5.11 -12.98 -11.55
N GLN A 189 -5.34 -13.49 -10.33
CA GLN A 189 -4.93 -12.82 -9.09
C GLN A 189 -3.42 -12.58 -9.03
N ARG A 190 -2.61 -13.58 -9.41
CA ARG A 190 -1.15 -13.43 -9.53
C ARG A 190 -0.78 -12.37 -10.55
N SER A 191 -1.42 -12.35 -11.71
CA SER A 191 -1.21 -11.30 -12.72
C SER A 191 -1.56 -9.90 -12.18
N ILE A 192 -2.66 -9.75 -11.43
CA ILE A 192 -3.05 -8.47 -10.85
C ILE A 192 -1.97 -7.98 -9.88
N VAL A 193 -1.52 -8.85 -8.97
CA VAL A 193 -0.46 -8.52 -8.01
C VAL A 193 0.83 -8.14 -8.73
N LEU A 194 1.27 -8.95 -9.69
CA LEU A 194 2.46 -8.68 -10.50
C LEU A 194 2.35 -7.31 -11.19
N SER A 195 1.19 -7.01 -11.78
CA SER A 195 0.92 -5.75 -12.46
C SER A 195 0.96 -4.54 -11.53
N LEU A 196 0.34 -4.66 -10.34
CA LEU A 196 0.32 -3.61 -9.32
C LEU A 196 1.72 -3.28 -8.81
N LYS A 197 2.53 -4.29 -8.55
CA LYS A 197 3.88 -4.13 -8.01
C LYS A 197 4.87 -3.63 -9.07
N MET A 198 4.72 -4.06 -10.32
CA MET A 198 5.45 -3.46 -11.44
C MET A 198 5.04 -2.00 -11.66
N ALA A 199 3.77 -1.67 -11.45
CA ALA A 199 3.27 -0.30 -11.51
C ALA A 199 3.80 0.55 -10.36
N GLU A 200 3.92 -0.01 -9.15
CA GLU A 200 4.57 0.65 -8.01
C GLU A 200 6.03 1.00 -8.32
N ALA A 201 6.79 0.06 -8.90
CA ALA A 201 8.18 0.31 -9.29
C ALA A 201 8.31 1.39 -10.38
N ALA A 202 7.41 1.38 -11.38
CA ALA A 202 7.37 2.39 -12.43
C ALA A 202 6.92 3.76 -11.90
N ALA A 203 5.94 3.81 -10.99
CA ALA A 203 5.48 5.03 -10.35
C ALA A 203 6.58 5.63 -9.48
N ALA A 204 7.29 4.79 -8.70
CA ALA A 204 8.44 5.20 -7.92
C ALA A 204 9.49 5.88 -8.80
N ALA A 205 9.90 5.22 -9.90
CA ALA A 205 10.88 5.78 -10.84
C ALA A 205 10.44 7.13 -11.44
N ARG A 206 9.15 7.30 -11.75
CA ARG A 206 8.62 8.58 -12.24
C ARG A 206 8.65 9.69 -11.19
N ILE A 207 8.47 9.35 -9.92
CA ILE A 207 8.43 10.33 -8.82
C ILE A 207 9.84 10.70 -8.36
N THR A 208 10.74 9.72 -8.24
CA THR A 208 12.09 9.92 -7.70
C THR A 208 13.13 10.24 -8.77
N GLY A 209 12.85 9.92 -10.04
CA GLY A 209 13.81 10.00 -11.15
C GLY A 209 14.77 8.80 -11.23
N GLU A 210 14.68 7.86 -10.30
CA GLU A 210 15.58 6.70 -10.19
C GLU A 210 14.77 5.41 -10.04
N HIS A 211 15.20 4.33 -10.70
CA HIS A 211 14.55 3.02 -10.52
C HIS A 211 14.75 2.51 -9.08
N PRO A 212 13.68 2.10 -8.38
CA PRO A 212 13.84 1.49 -7.07
C PRO A 212 14.51 0.13 -7.19
N VAL A 213 15.20 -0.30 -6.13
CA VAL A 213 15.71 -1.67 -6.04
C VAL A 213 14.53 -2.63 -5.98
N MET A 214 14.52 -3.65 -6.84
CA MET A 214 13.50 -4.69 -6.80
C MET A 214 13.96 -5.85 -5.92
N LEU A 215 13.10 -6.30 -5.01
CA LEU A 215 13.34 -7.46 -4.15
C LEU A 215 12.28 -8.50 -4.46
N LEU A 216 12.64 -9.66 -4.99
CA LEU A 216 11.69 -10.68 -5.44
C LEU A 216 11.88 -11.93 -4.58
N ASP A 217 10.94 -12.18 -3.66
CA ASP A 217 11.00 -13.33 -2.76
C ASP A 217 10.16 -14.49 -3.31
N ASP A 218 10.82 -15.56 -3.75
CA ASP A 218 10.24 -16.79 -4.31
C ASP A 218 9.13 -16.57 -5.36
N VAL A 219 9.16 -15.44 -6.06
CA VAL A 219 8.05 -15.04 -6.93
C VAL A 219 7.96 -15.90 -8.19
N LEU A 220 9.08 -16.43 -8.68
CA LEU A 220 9.12 -17.17 -9.95
C LEU A 220 8.53 -18.57 -9.85
N SER A 221 8.58 -19.22 -8.69
CA SER A 221 8.06 -20.58 -8.50
C SER A 221 6.54 -20.66 -8.65
N GLU A 222 5.86 -19.52 -8.47
CA GLU A 222 4.41 -19.39 -8.56
C GLU A 222 3.87 -18.96 -9.94
N LEU A 223 4.77 -18.65 -10.88
CA LEU A 223 4.44 -18.10 -12.20
C LEU A 223 4.59 -19.17 -13.29
N ASP A 224 3.71 -19.14 -14.29
CA ASP A 224 3.93 -19.86 -15.55
C ASP A 224 4.99 -19.16 -16.42
N GLU A 225 5.47 -19.87 -17.45
CA GLU A 225 6.54 -19.42 -18.34
C GLU A 225 6.28 -18.05 -18.98
N GLY A 226 5.04 -17.75 -19.36
CA GLY A 226 4.70 -16.44 -19.95
C GLY A 226 4.90 -15.30 -18.95
N ARG A 227 4.44 -15.50 -17.71
CA ARG A 227 4.59 -14.51 -16.63
C ARG A 227 6.03 -14.39 -16.14
N LYS A 228 6.79 -15.49 -16.10
CA LYS A 228 8.23 -15.47 -15.81
C LYS A 228 8.99 -14.63 -16.84
N ALA A 229 8.77 -14.88 -18.13
CA ALA A 229 9.43 -14.14 -19.21
C ALA A 229 9.13 -12.64 -19.14
N TYR A 230 7.87 -12.28 -18.85
CA TYR A 230 7.49 -10.89 -18.61
C TYR A 230 8.29 -10.26 -17.46
N LEU A 231 8.33 -10.91 -16.30
CA LEU A 231 9.04 -10.38 -15.12
C LEU A 231 10.54 -10.22 -15.39
N LEU A 232 11.18 -11.24 -15.96
CA LEU A 232 12.61 -11.22 -16.30
C LEU A 232 12.95 -10.07 -17.25
N THR A 233 12.11 -9.84 -18.27
CA THR A 233 12.28 -8.71 -19.20
C THR A 233 12.18 -7.36 -18.47
N ARG A 234 11.25 -7.25 -17.50
CA ARG A 234 11.07 -6.03 -16.71
C ARG A 234 12.16 -5.79 -15.67
N MET A 235 12.98 -6.79 -15.35
CA MET A 235 14.15 -6.67 -14.47
C MET A 235 15.39 -6.12 -15.16
N GLN A 236 15.48 -6.23 -16.50
CA GLN A 236 16.65 -5.79 -17.25
C GLN A 236 16.97 -4.30 -17.03
N GLY A 237 18.26 -3.99 -16.85
CA GLY A 237 18.73 -2.63 -16.60
C GLY A 237 18.36 -2.06 -15.22
N LYS A 238 17.87 -2.90 -14.29
CA LYS A 238 17.49 -2.50 -12.92
C LYS A 238 18.19 -3.37 -11.90
N GLN A 239 18.58 -2.78 -10.78
CA GLN A 239 19.11 -3.56 -9.65
C GLN A 239 17.98 -4.39 -9.05
N THR A 240 18.09 -5.72 -9.19
CA THR A 240 17.08 -6.67 -8.69
C THR A 240 17.75 -7.78 -7.90
N PHE A 241 17.22 -8.08 -6.71
CA PHE A 241 17.55 -9.25 -5.93
C PHE A 241 16.42 -10.26 -6.04
N VAL A 242 16.73 -11.52 -6.32
CA VAL A 242 15.74 -12.59 -6.40
C VAL A 242 16.16 -13.75 -5.52
N THR A 243 15.23 -14.28 -4.74
CA THR A 243 15.38 -15.55 -4.05
C THR A 243 14.64 -16.63 -4.86
N SER A 244 15.27 -17.80 -4.99
CA SER A 244 14.64 -18.95 -5.62
C SER A 244 15.36 -20.24 -5.21
N CYS A 245 14.62 -21.34 -5.24
CA CYS A 245 15.17 -22.68 -5.12
C CYS A 245 15.70 -23.24 -6.46
N ASP A 246 15.48 -22.54 -7.58
CA ASP A 246 15.86 -22.94 -8.93
C ASP A 246 16.62 -21.80 -9.62
N ASP A 247 17.81 -22.10 -10.15
CA ASP A 247 18.68 -21.14 -10.84
C ASP A 247 18.46 -21.09 -12.37
N THR A 248 17.73 -22.06 -12.94
CA THR A 248 17.63 -22.24 -14.40
C THR A 248 17.04 -21.03 -15.12
N ALA A 249 16.04 -20.37 -14.52
CA ALA A 249 15.42 -19.18 -15.06
C ALA A 249 16.39 -17.97 -15.11
N PHE A 250 17.42 -17.97 -14.26
CA PHE A 250 18.40 -16.89 -14.14
C PHE A 250 19.68 -17.13 -14.94
N LEU A 251 19.91 -18.35 -15.45
CA LEU A 251 21.02 -18.62 -16.39
C LEU A 251 20.99 -17.75 -17.66
N ARG A 252 19.84 -17.11 -17.94
CA ARG A 252 19.63 -16.26 -19.10
C ARG A 252 19.73 -14.76 -18.78
N THR A 253 20.07 -14.40 -17.55
CA THR A 253 20.29 -13.01 -17.12
C THR A 253 21.79 -12.72 -17.02
N ASP A 254 22.13 -11.43 -16.95
CA ASP A 254 23.48 -10.91 -16.74
C ASP A 254 23.81 -10.75 -15.24
N GLY A 255 23.05 -11.41 -14.37
CA GLY A 255 23.15 -11.30 -12.92
C GLY A 255 24.17 -12.25 -12.30
N GLU A 256 24.51 -11.97 -11.04
CA GLU A 256 25.35 -12.83 -10.21
C GLU A 256 24.49 -13.81 -9.41
N ILE A 257 24.90 -15.06 -9.33
CA ILE A 257 24.19 -16.10 -8.56
C ILE A 257 24.93 -16.32 -7.24
N TYR A 258 24.17 -16.31 -6.15
CA TYR A 258 24.67 -16.61 -4.81
C TYR A 258 23.91 -17.78 -4.21
N ARG A 259 24.64 -18.73 -3.61
CA ARG A 259 24.09 -19.82 -2.82
C ARG A 259 24.00 -19.42 -1.36
N MET A 260 22.82 -19.57 -0.77
CA MET A 260 22.58 -19.41 0.67
C MET A 260 22.59 -20.79 1.33
N GLU A 261 23.51 -21.00 2.28
CA GLU A 261 23.59 -22.25 3.06
C GLU A 261 23.93 -21.95 4.52
N ALA A 262 23.11 -22.45 5.45
CA ALA A 262 23.26 -22.24 6.90
C ALA A 262 23.45 -20.75 7.30
N GLY A 263 22.80 -19.82 6.59
CA GLY A 263 22.90 -18.38 6.83
C GLY A 263 24.12 -17.69 6.19
N ASN A 264 24.91 -18.41 5.39
CA ASN A 264 26.07 -17.88 4.67
C ASN A 264 25.77 -17.76 3.17
N LEU A 265 26.14 -16.62 2.58
CA LEU A 265 26.05 -16.37 1.14
C LEU A 265 27.41 -16.61 0.48
N THR A 266 27.45 -17.48 -0.53
CA THR A 266 28.64 -17.76 -1.33
C THR A 266 28.34 -17.52 -2.80
N ARG A 267 29.20 -16.79 -3.50
CA ARG A 267 29.05 -16.56 -4.95
C ARG A 267 29.31 -17.88 -5.71
N LEU A 268 28.45 -18.19 -6.68
CA LEU A 268 28.60 -19.32 -7.59
C LEU A 268 29.39 -18.94 -8.84
#